data_AF-X2BZ24-F1
#
_entry.id   AF-X2BZ24-F1
#
_cell.length_a   1.000
_cell.length_b   1.000
_cell.length_c   1.000
_cell.angle_alpha   90.00
_cell.angle_beta   90.00
_cell.angle_gamma   90.00
#
_symmetry.space_group_name_H-M   'P 1'
#
loop_
_entity.id
_entity.type
_entity.pdbx_description
1 polymer ?
#
loop_
_entity_poly.entity_id
_entity_poly.type
_entity_poly.pdbx_seq_one_letter_code
_entity_poly.pdbx_strand_id
1 'polypeptide(L)'
;GFASSESVTSEDNDGFKPTQVHLNSNTKEMKSQVAEKMEKRTCALCPKDIEYSVLYFAQSENIAAHENCLLYSSALVECEDHDPRNQDRNFDVESVKKEIHRGRKLTCAFCNRRGAT
;
A
#
# COMPACT_ATOMS: atom_id res chain seq x y z
N GLY A 1 -24.06 79.57 -3.59
CA GLY A 1 -25.30 78.99 -4.16
C GLY A 1 -25.19 77.49 -4.08
N PHE A 2 -26.34 76.82 -3.91
CA PHE A 2 -26.61 75.37 -3.95
C PHE A 2 -26.13 74.61 -2.68
N ALA A 3 -27.00 74.20 -1.74
CA ALA A 3 -27.95 73.05 -1.76
C ALA A 3 -27.21 71.71 -1.96
N SER A 4 -27.45 70.59 -1.29
CA SER A 4 -28.42 70.15 -0.28
C SER A 4 -27.94 68.77 0.24
N SER A 5 -28.25 68.51 1.50
CA SER A 5 -28.79 67.25 2.05
C SER A 5 -28.10 65.91 1.73
N GLU A 6 -27.52 65.36 2.79
CA GLU A 6 -27.38 63.95 3.13
C GLU A 6 -28.58 63.06 2.76
N SER A 7 -28.29 61.88 2.23
CA SER A 7 -29.17 60.70 2.27
C SER A 7 -28.31 59.43 2.31
N VAL A 8 -28.58 58.62 3.33
CA VAL A 8 -28.01 57.28 3.53
C VAL A 8 -28.89 56.31 2.76
N THR A 9 -28.29 55.46 1.92
CA THR A 9 -28.89 54.18 1.54
C THR A 9 -27.82 53.10 1.61
N SER A 10 -28.04 52.22 2.58
CA SER A 10 -27.55 50.84 2.64
C SER A 10 -28.08 50.05 1.45
N GLU A 11 -27.28 49.13 0.91
CA GLU A 11 -27.69 47.79 0.45
C GLU A 11 -26.52 47.12 -0.28
N ASP A 12 -25.73 46.36 0.48
CA ASP A 12 -24.77 45.37 0.00
C ASP A 12 -25.49 44.35 -0.88
N ASN A 13 -25.13 44.28 -2.16
CA ASN A 13 -25.54 43.22 -3.07
C ASN A 13 -24.28 42.52 -3.58
N ASP A 14 -23.87 41.50 -2.82
CA ASP A 14 -22.91 40.47 -3.21
C ASP A 14 -23.41 39.70 -4.44
N GLY A 15 -23.15 40.25 -5.63
CA GLY A 15 -23.34 39.60 -6.91
C GLY A 15 -22.09 38.84 -7.33
N PHE A 16 -21.69 37.81 -6.59
CA PHE A 16 -20.63 36.90 -7.03
C PHE A 16 -21.10 36.15 -8.29
N LYS A 17 -20.58 36.53 -9.45
CA LYS A 17 -20.62 35.70 -10.67
C LYS A 17 -19.51 34.65 -10.57
N PRO A 18 -19.79 33.34 -10.40
CA PRO A 18 -18.78 32.34 -10.67
C PRO A 18 -18.69 32.17 -12.19
N THR A 19 -17.59 32.66 -12.75
CA THR A 19 -17.13 32.26 -14.07
C THR A 19 -16.93 30.74 -14.04
N GLN A 20 -17.69 30.01 -14.86
CA GLN A 20 -17.53 28.57 -15.02
C GLN A 20 -16.14 28.28 -15.57
N VAL A 21 -15.20 28.00 -14.68
CA VAL A 21 -13.95 27.33 -15.02
C VAL A 21 -14.31 25.92 -15.48
N HIS A 22 -14.18 25.68 -16.77
CA HIS A 22 -14.19 24.34 -17.34
C HIS A 22 -13.05 23.55 -16.70
N LEU A 23 -13.38 22.76 -15.68
CA LEU A 23 -12.50 21.72 -15.16
C LEU A 23 -12.40 20.65 -16.23
N ASN A 24 -11.26 20.63 -16.91
CA ASN A 24 -10.85 19.50 -17.72
C ASN A 24 -10.56 18.33 -16.78
N SER A 25 -11.57 17.48 -16.58
CA SER A 25 -11.40 16.21 -15.91
C SER A 25 -10.52 15.29 -16.76
N ASN A 26 -9.21 15.43 -16.61
CA ASN A 26 -8.28 14.36 -16.95
C ASN A 26 -8.49 13.27 -15.90
N THR A 27 -9.48 12.41 -16.12
CA THR A 27 -9.63 11.14 -15.42
C THR A 27 -8.41 10.28 -15.76
N LYS A 28 -7.32 10.46 -15.02
CA LYS A 28 -6.31 9.43 -14.89
C LYS A 28 -7.02 8.27 -14.24
N GLU A 29 -7.31 7.27 -15.06
CA GLU A 29 -7.74 5.93 -14.66
C GLU A 29 -7.01 5.56 -13.36
N MET A 30 -7.74 5.56 -12.24
CA MET A 30 -7.27 4.95 -10.99
C MET A 30 -7.18 3.46 -11.32
N LYS A 31 -6.01 3.06 -11.80
CA LYS A 31 -5.65 1.67 -12.00
C LYS A 31 -5.71 1.05 -10.61
N SER A 32 -6.81 0.36 -10.30
CA SER A 32 -6.92 -0.51 -9.14
C SER A 32 -5.81 -1.53 -9.33
N GLN A 33 -4.67 -1.32 -8.66
CA GLN A 33 -3.58 -2.27 -8.69
C GLN A 33 -4.09 -3.45 -7.88
N VAL A 34 -4.63 -4.45 -8.57
CA VAL A 34 -4.88 -5.76 -7.97
C VAL A 34 -3.50 -6.27 -7.57
N ALA A 35 -3.17 -6.09 -6.29
CA ALA A 35 -1.94 -6.58 -5.69
C ALA A 35 -1.91 -8.10 -5.85
N GLU A 36 -0.89 -8.62 -6.51
CA GLU A 36 -0.71 -10.07 -6.62
C GLU A 36 -0.38 -10.60 -5.22
N LYS A 37 -1.09 -11.64 -4.79
CA LYS A 37 -0.93 -12.25 -3.48
C LYS A 37 -0.10 -13.52 -3.59
N MET A 38 0.78 -13.76 -2.62
CA MET A 38 1.50 -15.02 -2.51
C MET A 38 0.57 -16.16 -2.08
N GLU A 39 0.82 -17.37 -2.60
CA GLU A 39 0.06 -18.57 -2.26
C GLU A 39 0.70 -19.34 -1.09
N LYS A 40 -0.10 -19.69 -0.08
CA LYS A 40 0.34 -20.48 1.07
C LYS A 40 0.49 -21.97 0.70
N ARG A 41 1.64 -22.56 1.03
CA ARG A 41 1.98 -23.97 0.80
C ARG A 41 2.73 -24.55 2.00
N THR A 42 2.80 -25.87 2.08
CA THR A 42 3.64 -26.55 3.08
C THR A 42 4.97 -26.93 2.45
N CYS A 43 6.07 -26.58 3.11
CA CYS A 43 7.42 -27.00 2.75
C CYS A 43 7.54 -28.52 2.87
N ALA A 44 7.97 -29.19 1.79
CA ALA A 44 8.15 -30.64 1.77
C ALA A 44 9.36 -31.12 2.59
N LEU A 45 10.28 -30.22 2.95
CA LEU A 45 11.50 -30.53 3.70
C LEU A 45 11.36 -30.26 5.21
N CYS A 46 10.50 -29.32 5.59
CA CYS A 46 10.22 -29.06 7.00
C CYS A 46 9.32 -30.17 7.55
N PRO A 47 9.47 -30.55 8.84
CA PRO A 47 8.55 -31.47 9.47
C PRO A 47 7.13 -30.95 9.39
N LYS A 48 6.18 -31.82 9.04
CA LYS A 48 4.75 -31.52 9.10
C LYS A 48 4.39 -31.27 10.58
N ASP A 49 3.44 -30.37 10.83
CA ASP A 49 2.92 -30.04 12.17
C ASP A 49 3.81 -29.14 13.04
N ILE A 50 4.74 -28.41 12.44
CA ILE A 50 5.42 -27.30 13.12
C ILE A 50 5.19 -26.00 12.34
N GLU A 51 4.99 -24.90 13.07
CA GLU A 51 4.64 -23.58 12.51
C GLU A 51 5.62 -23.09 11.44
N TYR A 52 6.89 -23.53 11.50
CA TYR A 52 7.92 -23.18 10.51
C TYR A 52 7.84 -23.98 9.20
N SER A 53 6.86 -24.88 9.03
CA SER A 53 6.66 -25.65 7.79
C SER A 53 5.86 -24.90 6.72
N VAL A 54 5.23 -23.78 7.08
CA VAL A 54 4.48 -22.97 6.13
C VAL A 54 5.43 -22.11 5.29
N LEU A 55 5.22 -22.11 3.99
CA LEU A 55 5.87 -21.19 3.05
C LEU A 55 4.84 -20.49 2.19
N TYR A 56 5.21 -19.32 1.71
CA TYR A 56 4.48 -18.56 0.72
C TYR A 56 5.26 -18.60 -0.60
N PHE A 57 4.53 -18.83 -1.69
CA PHE A 57 5.09 -18.96 -3.03
C PHE A 57 4.37 -18.03 -4.01
N ALA A 58 5.15 -17.31 -4.83
CA ALA A 58 4.65 -16.54 -5.97
C ALA A 58 5.22 -17.15 -7.25
N GLN A 59 4.36 -17.77 -8.06
CA GLN A 59 4.80 -18.47 -9.27
C GLN A 59 5.29 -17.51 -10.35
N SER A 60 4.61 -16.37 -10.49
CA SER A 60 4.94 -15.27 -11.42
C SER A 60 6.38 -14.79 -11.30
N GLU A 61 6.85 -14.64 -10.06
CA GLU A 61 8.15 -14.08 -9.72
C GLU A 61 9.18 -15.13 -9.27
N ASN A 62 8.76 -16.40 -9.20
CA ASN A 62 9.57 -17.52 -8.71
C ASN A 62 10.17 -17.26 -7.31
N ILE A 63 9.37 -16.68 -6.42
CA ILE A 63 9.78 -16.37 -5.04
C ILE A 63 9.14 -17.37 -4.09
N ALA A 64 9.94 -17.93 -3.18
CA ALA A 64 9.47 -18.73 -2.06
C ALA A 64 10.11 -18.22 -0.77
N ALA A 65 9.32 -18.06 0.28
CA ALA A 65 9.81 -17.69 1.61
C ALA A 65 8.98 -18.38 2.69
N HIS A 66 9.62 -18.80 3.79
CA HIS A 66 8.87 -19.31 4.95
C HIS A 66 8.03 -18.20 5.58
N GLU A 67 6.90 -18.58 6.15
CA GLU A 67 5.99 -17.64 6.83
C GLU A 67 6.72 -16.81 7.89
N ASN A 68 7.55 -17.43 8.72
CA ASN A 68 8.33 -16.72 9.74
C ASN A 68 9.30 -15.70 9.15
N CYS A 69 9.91 -16.00 8.00
CA CYS A 69 10.80 -15.04 7.34
C CYS A 69 10.05 -13.81 6.86
N LEU A 70 8.81 -13.98 6.39
CA LEU A 70 7.96 -12.87 5.97
C LEU A 70 7.41 -12.10 7.17
N LEU A 71 7.01 -12.81 8.23
CA LEU A 71 6.42 -12.22 9.44
C LEU A 71 7.40 -11.33 10.21
N TYR A 72 8.67 -11.74 10.31
CA TYR A 72 9.69 -10.98 11.04
C TYR A 72 10.45 -9.99 10.16
N SER A 73 10.11 -9.91 8.87
CA SER A 73 10.74 -8.97 7.95
C SER A 73 10.31 -7.56 8.27
N SER A 74 11.27 -6.66 8.44
CA SER A 74 11.01 -5.32 8.99
C SER A 74 10.14 -4.41 8.10
N ALA A 75 10.02 -4.69 6.79
CA ALA A 75 9.29 -3.83 5.86
C ALA A 75 8.08 -4.49 5.19
N LEU A 76 7.65 -5.68 5.65
CA LEU A 76 6.45 -6.32 5.11
C LEU A 76 5.23 -5.92 5.94
N VAL A 77 4.29 -5.25 5.28
CA VAL A 77 2.97 -4.90 5.83
C VAL A 77 2.00 -5.98 5.38
N GLU A 78 1.26 -6.57 6.33
CA GLU A 78 0.14 -7.46 6.01
C GLU A 78 -0.90 -6.67 5.20
N CYS A 79 -1.36 -7.21 4.06
CA CYS A 79 -2.31 -6.51 3.22
C CYS A 79 -3.71 -6.53 3.89
N GLU A 80 -4.31 -5.36 4.15
CA GLU A 80 -5.57 -5.18 4.91
C GLU A 80 -6.85 -5.68 4.21
N ASP A 81 -6.74 -6.47 3.14
CA ASP A 81 -7.89 -7.14 2.52
C ASP A 81 -8.34 -8.31 3.40
N HIS A 82 -8.87 -7.99 4.58
CA HIS A 82 -9.40 -8.95 5.52
C HIS A 82 -10.75 -9.46 5.01
N ASP A 83 -10.72 -10.49 4.16
CA ASP A 83 -11.90 -11.33 3.95
C ASP A 83 -12.18 -12.06 5.27
N PRO A 84 -13.30 -11.81 5.98
CA PRO A 84 -13.61 -12.48 7.24
C PRO A 84 -13.77 -14.01 7.10
N ARG A 85 -13.79 -14.55 5.87
CA ARG A 85 -13.80 -15.99 5.59
C ARG A 85 -12.42 -16.59 5.40
N ASN A 86 -11.38 -15.77 5.20
CA ASN A 86 -9.99 -16.20 5.03
C ASN A 86 -9.14 -15.53 6.12
N GLN A 87 -8.93 -16.24 7.23
CA GLN A 87 -7.97 -15.85 8.28
C GLN A 87 -6.51 -15.95 7.83
N ASP A 88 -6.26 -16.34 6.57
CA ASP A 88 -4.91 -16.43 6.03
C ASP A 88 -4.34 -15.04 5.75
N ARG A 89 -3.14 -14.80 6.28
CA ARG A 89 -2.34 -13.62 6.01
C ARG A 89 -2.01 -13.52 4.53
N ASN A 90 -2.18 -12.32 3.98
CA ASN A 90 -1.89 -12.02 2.59
C ASN A 90 -0.61 -11.19 2.48
N PHE A 91 0.39 -11.75 1.80
CA PHE A 91 1.61 -11.04 1.44
C PHE A 91 1.54 -10.59 -0.02
N ASP A 92 1.72 -9.31 -0.26
CA ASP A 92 1.83 -8.73 -1.60
C ASP A 92 3.19 -9.06 -2.24
N VAL A 93 3.17 -9.60 -3.45
CA VAL A 93 4.38 -10.03 -4.16
C VAL A 93 5.34 -8.87 -4.38
N GLU A 94 4.85 -7.69 -4.72
CA GLU A 94 5.68 -6.51 -4.97
C GLU A 94 6.42 -6.03 -3.71
N SER A 95 5.73 -6.06 -2.57
CA SER A 95 6.29 -5.72 -1.26
C SER A 95 7.38 -6.71 -0.84
N VAL A 96 7.14 -8.01 -1.02
CA VAL A 96 8.13 -9.07 -0.77
C VAL A 96 9.35 -8.91 -1.66
N LYS A 97 9.17 -8.56 -2.92
CA LYS A 97 10.26 -8.35 -3.88
C LYS A 97 11.15 -7.16 -3.48
N LYS A 98 10.54 -6.03 -3.08
CA LYS A 98 11.26 -4.86 -2.57
C LYS A 98 12.06 -5.20 -1.32
N GLU A 99 11.47 -6.00 -0.43
CA GLU A 99 12.11 -6.40 0.81
C GLU A 99 13.31 -7.34 0.59
N ILE A 100 13.17 -8.33 -0.30
CA ILE A 100 14.30 -9.17 -0.72
C ILE A 100 15.43 -8.32 -1.33
N HIS A 101 15.07 -7.32 -2.16
CA HIS A 101 16.06 -6.41 -2.75
C HIS A 101 16.78 -5.58 -1.69
N ARG A 102 16.06 -5.11 -0.65
CA ARG A 102 16.66 -4.44 0.51
C ARG A 102 17.59 -5.38 1.27
N GLY A 103 17.12 -6.60 1.58
CA GLY A 103 17.87 -7.64 2.28
C GLY A 103 19.21 -7.99 1.67
N ARG A 104 19.28 -8.04 0.33
CA ARG A 104 20.54 -8.29 -0.40
C ARG A 104 21.61 -7.24 -0.13
N LYS A 105 21.24 -6.03 0.27
CA LYS A 105 22.17 -4.94 0.65
C LYS A 105 22.56 -5.01 2.12
N LEU A 106 21.81 -5.72 2.94
CA LEU A 106 22.05 -5.89 4.37
C LEU A 106 22.93 -7.10 4.65
N THR A 107 23.72 -6.98 5.71
CA THR A 107 24.61 -8.05 6.19
C THR A 107 24.14 -8.47 7.58
N CYS A 108 23.95 -9.77 7.77
CA CYS A 108 23.53 -10.34 9.05
C CYS A 108 24.59 -10.02 10.13
N ALA A 109 24.19 -9.40 11.23
CA ALA A 109 25.09 -9.11 12.35
C ALA A 109 25.65 -10.38 13.02
N PHE A 110 24.93 -11.50 12.93
CA PHE A 110 25.34 -12.76 13.55
C PHE A 110 26.27 -13.60 12.65
N CYS A 111 25.92 -13.79 11.37
CA CYS A 111 26.66 -14.69 10.47
C CYS A 111 27.44 -13.97 9.36
N ASN A 112 27.38 -12.64 9.28
CA ASN A 112 28.05 -11.79 8.28
C ASN A 112 27.74 -12.11 6.81
N ARG A 113 26.65 -12.84 6.54
CA ARG A 113 26.17 -13.11 5.18
C ARG A 113 25.14 -12.07 4.75
N ARG A 114 25.05 -11.81 3.45
CA ARG A 114 24.02 -10.93 2.88
C ARG A 114 22.66 -11.60 2.85
N GLY A 115 21.59 -10.80 2.80
CA GLY A 115 20.21 -11.29 2.72
C GLY A 115 19.44 -11.27 4.04
N ALA A 116 19.97 -10.63 5.08
CA ALA A 116 19.26 -10.50 6.36
C ALA A 116 18.20 -9.40 6.27
N THR A 117 16.93 -9.80 6.41
CA THR A 117 15.76 -8.91 6.49
C THR A 117 15.00 -9.12 7.77
#